data_AF-A0A1V6KBF5-F1
#
_entry.id   AF-A0A1V6KBF5-F1
#
_cell.length_a   1.000
_cell.length_b   1.000
_cell.length_c   1.000
_cell.angle_alpha   90.00
_cell.angle_beta   90.00
_cell.angle_gamma   90.00
#
_symmetry.space_group_name_H-M   'P 1'
#
loop_
_entity.id
_entity.type
_entity.pdbx_description
1 polymer ?
#
loop_
_entity_poly.entity_id
_entity_poly.type
_entity_poly.pdbx_seq_one_letter_code
_entity_poly.pdbx_strand_id
1 'polypeptide(L)'
;MPLLNFFGEYDHLVPPEACNQLTGAVGSRDAQDVCLETGHIGIYVSSRFQRQFAPRIVQWLKERDREDRVETAPDREMPDSLREAPLKKPPVRKKPAVRKTEATRKAPAGTNISPPARVRKSKQSLIQKIAEAI
;
A
#
# COMPACT_ATOMS: atom_id res chain seq x y z
N MET A 1 7.26 -27.01 -1.28
CA MET A 1 7.47 -25.60 -1.66
C MET A 1 6.45 -24.76 -0.92
N PRO A 2 6.85 -23.85 -0.01
CA PRO A 2 5.94 -22.91 0.66
C PRO A 2 5.07 -22.11 -0.32
N LEU A 3 3.80 -21.90 0.02
CA LEU A 3 2.84 -21.13 -0.79
C LEU A 3 1.99 -20.21 0.10
N LEU A 4 1.92 -18.93 -0.27
CA LEU A 4 1.05 -17.95 0.35
C LEU A 4 0.14 -17.36 -0.72
N ASN A 5 -1.15 -17.64 -0.62
CA ASN A 5 -2.16 -17.23 -1.59
C ASN A 5 -2.95 -16.04 -1.06
N PHE A 6 -2.99 -14.95 -1.81
CA PHE A 6 -3.84 -13.79 -1.52
C PHE A 6 -4.90 -13.65 -2.59
N PHE A 7 -6.14 -13.39 -2.17
CA PHE A 7 -7.23 -13.11 -3.09
C PHE A 7 -8.25 -12.17 -2.47
N GLY A 8 -9.02 -11.50 -3.33
CA GLY A 8 -10.07 -10.58 -2.93
C GLY A 8 -11.42 -11.28 -2.81
N GLU A 9 -12.17 -10.99 -1.75
CA GLU A 9 -13.54 -11.45 -1.54
C GLU A 9 -14.51 -10.94 -2.63
N TYR A 10 -14.22 -9.76 -3.20
CA TYR A 10 -15.06 -9.11 -4.20
C TYR A 10 -14.38 -9.03 -5.58
N ASP A 11 -13.44 -9.95 -5.86
CA ASP A 11 -12.79 -10.05 -7.16
C ASP A 11 -13.74 -10.68 -8.18
N HIS A 12 -13.97 -9.98 -9.29
CA HIS A 12 -14.85 -10.41 -10.39
C HIS A 12 -14.07 -10.91 -11.60
N LEU A 13 -12.74 -10.72 -11.63
CA LEU A 13 -11.87 -11.25 -12.67
C LEU A 13 -11.45 -12.68 -12.33
N VAL A 14 -11.11 -12.90 -11.06
CA VAL A 14 -10.81 -14.23 -10.52
C VAL A 14 -11.63 -14.43 -9.25
N PRO A 15 -12.81 -15.07 -9.34
CA PRO A 15 -13.71 -15.23 -8.20
C PRO A 15 -13.06 -15.96 -7.02
N PRO A 16 -13.42 -15.61 -5.76
CA PRO A 16 -12.84 -16.21 -4.57
C PRO A 16 -13.04 -17.72 -4.49
N GLU A 17 -14.12 -18.26 -5.07
CA GLU A 17 -14.41 -19.70 -5.13
C GLU A 17 -13.41 -20.47 -6.01
N ALA A 18 -12.72 -19.80 -6.94
CA ALA A 18 -11.63 -20.39 -7.69
C ALA A 18 -10.31 -20.34 -6.91
N CYS A 19 -10.09 -19.26 -6.16
CA CYS A 19 -8.85 -19.02 -5.43
C CYS A 19 -8.74 -19.85 -4.14
N ASN A 20 -9.83 -19.99 -3.38
CA ASN A 20 -9.84 -20.64 -2.06
C ASN A 20 -9.66 -22.17 -2.12
N GLN A 21 -9.63 -22.76 -3.31
CA GLN A 21 -9.35 -24.19 -3.51
C GLN A 21 -7.85 -24.46 -3.70
N LEU A 22 -7.04 -23.43 -3.99
CA LEU A 22 -5.65 -23.59 -4.39
C LEU A 22 -4.82 -24.30 -3.32
N THR A 23 -4.95 -23.91 -2.06
CA THR A 23 -4.15 -24.49 -0.95
C THR A 23 -4.44 -25.97 -0.71
N GLY A 24 -5.68 -26.41 -0.96
CA GLY A 24 -6.07 -27.83 -0.87
C GLY A 24 -5.69 -28.66 -2.11
N ALA A 25 -5.49 -28.01 -3.26
CA ALA A 25 -5.12 -28.67 -4.50
C ALA A 25 -3.60 -28.82 -4.70
N VAL A 26 -2.78 -28.05 -3.97
CA VAL A 26 -1.32 -28.13 -4.04
C VAL A 26 -0.76 -29.19 -3.08
N GLY A 27 0.31 -29.89 -3.50
CA GLY A 27 1.00 -30.87 -2.64
C GLY A 27 1.86 -30.27 -1.52
N SER A 28 1.75 -28.97 -1.25
CA SER A 28 2.53 -28.31 -0.19
C SER A 28 1.88 -28.52 1.17
N ARG A 29 2.70 -28.86 2.18
CA ARG A 29 2.29 -28.87 3.60
C ARG A 29 2.34 -27.49 4.25
N ASP A 30 2.97 -26.54 3.58
CA ASP A 30 3.11 -25.15 4.01
C ASP A 30 2.41 -24.28 2.96
N ALA A 31 1.09 -24.25 3.06
CA ALA A 31 0.21 -23.50 2.17
C ALA A 31 -0.79 -22.72 3.03
N GLN A 32 -0.94 -21.42 2.75
CA GLN A 32 -1.88 -20.57 3.48
C GLN A 32 -2.68 -19.68 2.53
N ASP A 33 -3.97 -19.56 2.78
CA ASP A 33 -4.86 -18.59 2.16
C ASP A 33 -5.01 -17.32 3.01
N VAL A 34 -5.07 -16.17 2.33
CA VAL A 34 -5.38 -14.87 2.91
C VAL A 34 -6.43 -14.18 2.05
N CYS A 35 -7.67 -14.21 2.50
CA CYS A 35 -8.77 -13.47 1.87
C CYS A 35 -8.80 -12.03 2.39
N LEU A 36 -8.92 -11.06 1.48
CA LEU A 36 -9.06 -9.64 1.79
C LEU A 36 -10.43 -9.15 1.33
N GLU A 37 -11.13 -8.36 2.16
CA GLU A 37 -12.46 -7.77 1.88
C GLU A 37 -12.38 -6.66 0.79
N THR A 38 -11.94 -7.00 -0.41
CA THR A 38 -11.68 -6.10 -1.53
C THR A 38 -11.86 -6.81 -2.87
N GLY A 39 -11.99 -6.03 -3.95
CA GLY A 39 -11.84 -6.55 -5.32
C GLY A 39 -10.39 -6.55 -5.79
N HIS A 40 -10.17 -7.05 -7.01
CA HIS A 40 -8.88 -7.27 -7.68
C HIS A 40 -7.84 -6.17 -7.42
N ILE A 41 -8.13 -4.95 -7.88
CA ILE A 41 -7.19 -3.82 -7.81
C ILE A 41 -7.03 -3.32 -6.37
N GLY A 42 -8.07 -3.45 -5.55
CA GLY A 42 -8.10 -2.88 -4.21
C GLY A 42 -7.10 -3.52 -3.24
N ILE A 43 -6.60 -4.74 -3.52
CA ILE A 43 -5.47 -5.34 -2.79
C ILE A 43 -4.25 -4.39 -2.79
N TYR A 44 -3.97 -3.74 -3.92
CA TYR A 44 -2.80 -2.90 -4.11
C TYR A 44 -3.05 -1.42 -3.83
N VAL A 45 -4.25 -0.91 -4.13
CA VAL A 45 -4.51 0.55 -4.08
C VAL A 45 -5.27 1.01 -2.84
N SER A 46 -5.89 0.10 -2.08
CA SER A 46 -6.59 0.47 -0.85
C SER A 46 -5.59 0.75 0.26
N SER A 47 -5.64 1.95 0.83
CA SER A 47 -4.81 2.32 1.98
C SER A 47 -5.05 1.45 3.21
N ARG A 48 -6.25 0.85 3.36
CA ARG A 48 -6.57 -0.12 4.42
C ARG A 48 -5.81 -1.43 4.22
N PHE A 49 -5.81 -1.96 2.99
CA PHE A 49 -5.24 -3.28 2.71
C PHE A 49 -3.73 -3.23 2.47
N GLN A 50 -3.17 -2.12 2.00
CA GLN A 50 -1.71 -1.93 1.94
C GLN A 50 -1.03 -2.14 3.31
N ARG A 51 -1.68 -1.71 4.39
CA ARG A 51 -1.20 -1.88 5.78
C ARG A 51 -1.26 -3.33 6.28
N GLN A 52 -1.96 -4.21 5.59
CA GLN A 52 -2.10 -5.63 5.94
C GLN A 52 -1.30 -6.51 4.98
N PHE A 53 -1.41 -6.26 3.69
CA PHE A 53 -0.84 -7.04 2.60
C PHE A 53 0.69 -7.12 2.66
N ALA A 54 1.39 -5.97 2.55
CA ALA A 54 2.85 -5.97 2.50
C ALA A 54 3.49 -6.45 3.81
N PRO A 55 3.06 -6.01 5.02
CA PRO A 55 3.61 -6.52 6.27
C PRO A 55 3.41 -8.04 6.45
N ARG A 56 2.28 -8.59 5.99
CA ARG A 56 2.01 -10.03 6.06
C ARG A 56 2.98 -10.84 5.20
N ILE A 57 3.26 -10.38 3.98
CA ILE A 57 4.26 -11.01 3.10
C ILE A 57 5.64 -10.99 3.75
N VAL A 58 6.07 -9.83 4.25
CA VAL A 58 7.39 -9.68 4.90
C VAL A 58 7.51 -10.63 6.10
N GLN A 59 6.49 -10.71 6.95
CA GLN A 59 6.48 -11.60 8.09
C GLN A 59 6.55 -13.07 7.67
N TRP A 60 5.76 -13.47 6.69
CA TRP A 60 5.75 -14.84 6.16
C TRP A 60 7.11 -15.27 5.60
N LEU A 61 7.77 -14.36 4.87
CA LEU A 61 9.12 -14.60 4.35
C LEU A 61 10.14 -14.71 5.48
N LYS A 62 10.16 -13.76 6.43
CA LYS A 62 11.09 -13.77 7.58
C LYS A 62 11.04 -15.05 8.43
N GLU A 63 9.87 -15.66 8.55
CA GLU A 63 9.70 -16.93 9.25
C GLU A 63 10.46 -18.09 8.59
N ARG A 64 10.66 -18.01 7.27
CA ARG A 64 11.29 -19.03 6.43
C ARG A 64 12.70 -18.67 5.97
N ASP A 65 13.10 -17.41 6.12
CA ASP A 65 14.41 -16.87 5.73
C ASP A 65 15.57 -17.30 6.66
N ARG A 66 15.29 -18.10 7.70
CA ARG A 66 16.29 -18.47 8.72
C ARG A 66 17.26 -19.57 8.28
N GLU A 67 16.97 -20.31 7.21
CA GLU A 67 17.81 -21.41 6.73
C GLU A 67 19.00 -20.96 5.86
N ASP A 68 19.04 -19.70 5.38
CA ASP A 68 20.09 -19.18 4.47
C ASP A 68 21.10 -18.22 5.15
N ARG A 69 21.15 -18.21 6.49
CA ARG A 69 22.31 -17.63 7.17
C ARG A 69 23.49 -18.59 6.97
N VAL A 70 24.21 -18.40 5.88
CA VAL A 70 25.63 -18.76 5.79
C VAL A 70 26.25 -18.28 7.11
N GLU A 71 26.83 -19.21 7.88
CA GLU A 71 27.64 -18.89 9.05
C GLU A 71 28.71 -17.89 8.61
N THR A 72 28.47 -16.60 8.85
CA THR A 72 29.51 -15.60 8.65
C THR A 72 30.58 -15.90 9.68
N ALA A 73 31.70 -16.40 9.18
CA ALA A 73 32.94 -16.62 9.92
C ALA A 73 33.23 -15.46 10.88
N PRO A 74 33.83 -15.72 12.06
CA PRO A 74 34.07 -14.70 13.07
C PRO A 74 34.90 -13.55 12.49
N ASP A 75 34.53 -12.32 12.86
CA ASP A 75 35.24 -11.08 12.56
C ASP A 75 36.76 -11.28 12.67
N ARG A 76 37.45 -11.31 11.53
CA ARG A 76 38.87 -10.99 11.53
C ARG A 76 38.96 -9.48 11.66
N GLU A 77 39.23 -9.02 12.88
CA GLU A 77 39.61 -7.64 13.15
C GLU A 77 40.70 -7.19 12.16
N MET A 78 40.43 -6.13 11.40
CA MET A 78 41.43 -5.47 10.58
C MET A 78 42.13 -4.38 11.40
N PRO A 79 43.48 -4.28 11.36
CA PRO A 79 44.21 -3.28 12.11
C PRO A 79 43.95 -1.85 11.61
N ASP A 80 43.90 -0.93 12.57
CA ASP A 80 43.50 0.47 12.50
C ASP A 80 44.56 1.39 11.85
N SER A 81 44.97 1.09 10.61
CA SER A 81 45.90 1.97 9.88
C SER A 81 45.51 2.09 8.41
N LEU A 82 44.72 3.14 8.12
CA LEU A 82 44.75 3.99 6.91
C LEU A 82 43.54 4.95 6.89
N ARG A 83 43.27 5.63 8.02
CA ARG A 83 42.38 6.79 8.04
C ARG A 83 43.21 8.06 8.00
N GLU A 84 43.35 8.65 6.81
CA GLU A 84 43.29 10.11 6.64
C GLU A 84 43.26 10.55 5.16
N ALA A 85 42.13 11.16 4.76
CA ALA A 85 42.08 12.47 4.09
C ALA A 85 40.60 12.91 3.93
N PRO A 86 40.19 14.14 4.32
CA PRO A 86 38.79 14.57 4.27
C PRO A 86 38.40 15.09 2.89
N LEU A 87 37.45 14.45 2.22
CA LEU A 87 36.82 14.99 1.00
C LEU A 87 35.78 16.06 1.36
N LYS A 88 36.08 17.31 1.00
CA LYS A 88 35.20 18.50 1.09
C LYS A 88 33.95 18.34 0.21
N LYS A 89 32.78 18.66 0.76
CA LYS A 89 31.48 18.72 0.03
C LYS A 89 31.40 19.94 -0.91
N PRO A 90 30.87 19.81 -2.13
CA PRO A 90 30.31 20.94 -2.88
C PRO A 90 28.77 21.05 -2.72
N PRO A 91 28.19 22.24 -3.01
CA PRO A 91 26.96 22.73 -2.39
C PRO A 91 25.66 22.40 -3.14
N VAL A 92 24.58 22.27 -2.38
CA VAL A 92 23.18 22.16 -2.83
C VAL A 92 22.77 23.46 -3.55
N ARG A 93 22.52 23.39 -4.86
CA ARG A 93 21.82 24.44 -5.61
C ARG A 93 20.31 24.25 -5.46
N LYS A 94 19.67 25.08 -4.63
CA LYS A 94 18.23 25.35 -4.70
C LYS A 94 17.94 26.21 -5.93
N LYS A 95 16.93 25.85 -6.72
CA LYS A 95 16.35 26.70 -7.76
C LYS A 95 14.82 26.72 -7.66
N PRO A 96 14.17 27.80 -8.12
CA PRO A 96 13.26 28.58 -7.29
C PRO A 96 11.77 28.39 -7.64
N ALA A 97 10.95 28.89 -6.72
CA ALA A 97 9.50 29.06 -6.85
C ALA A 97 9.11 29.83 -8.13
N VAL A 98 8.29 29.20 -8.97
CA VAL A 98 7.63 29.86 -10.10
C VAL A 98 6.29 30.41 -9.61
N ARG A 99 6.25 31.75 -9.63
CA ARG A 99 5.11 32.64 -9.38
C ARG A 99 3.95 32.32 -10.32
N LYS A 100 2.78 31.99 -9.78
CA LYS A 100 1.52 31.95 -10.54
C LYS A 100 1.18 33.38 -10.99
N THR A 101 1.18 33.60 -12.30
CA THR A 101 0.50 34.72 -12.93
C THR A 101 -0.90 34.30 -13.36
N GLU A 102 -1.80 35.24 -13.12
CA GLU A 102 -3.23 35.26 -13.35
C GLU A 102 -3.56 35.26 -14.85
N ALA A 103 -4.52 34.43 -15.28
CA ALA A 103 -5.11 34.51 -16.62
C ALA A 103 -6.55 34.00 -16.60
N THR A 104 -7.47 34.93 -16.34
CA THR A 104 -8.90 34.83 -16.63
C THR A 104 -9.13 34.46 -18.09
N ARG A 105 -9.79 33.34 -18.36
CA ARG A 105 -10.41 33.06 -19.68
C ARG A 105 -11.81 32.46 -19.49
N LYS A 106 -12.79 33.20 -20.03
CA LYS A 106 -14.22 32.91 -20.14
C LYS A 106 -14.48 31.53 -20.76
N ALA A 107 -15.44 30.79 -20.21
CA ALA A 107 -16.09 29.65 -20.87
C ALA A 107 -17.23 30.12 -21.79
N PRO A 108 -17.46 29.49 -22.96
CA PRO A 108 -18.67 29.69 -23.73
C PRO A 108 -19.82 28.81 -23.19
N ALA A 109 -21.03 29.33 -23.33
CA ALA A 109 -22.28 28.79 -22.81
C ALA A 109 -22.60 27.39 -23.36
N GLY A 110 -22.80 26.43 -22.45
CA GLY A 110 -23.32 25.09 -22.72
C GLY A 110 -24.73 24.95 -22.14
N THR A 111 -25.60 24.36 -22.95
CA THR A 111 -27.04 24.19 -22.81
C THR A 111 -27.45 23.48 -21.51
N ASN A 112 -28.46 24.01 -20.83
CA ASN A 112 -29.01 23.52 -19.57
C ASN A 112 -29.80 22.22 -19.80
N ILE A 113 -29.32 21.09 -19.29
CA ILE A 113 -30.11 19.86 -19.14
C ILE A 113 -30.09 19.49 -17.65
N SER A 114 -31.24 19.60 -16.99
CA SER A 114 -31.43 19.29 -15.57
C SER A 114 -31.38 17.77 -15.33
N PRO A 115 -30.59 17.27 -14.36
CA PRO A 115 -30.72 15.90 -13.87
C PRO A 115 -31.80 15.80 -12.77
N PRO A 116 -32.45 14.64 -12.58
CA PRO A 116 -33.57 14.48 -11.65
C PRO A 116 -33.12 14.53 -10.18
N ALA A 117 -34.03 14.99 -9.32
CA ALA A 117 -33.83 15.24 -7.91
C ALA A 117 -33.42 13.98 -7.13
N ARG A 118 -32.19 13.96 -6.61
CA ARG A 118 -31.71 12.93 -5.68
C ARG A 118 -32.01 13.36 -4.25
N VAL A 119 -32.83 12.58 -3.55
CA VAL A 119 -33.13 12.74 -2.12
C VAL A 119 -31.83 12.77 -1.31
N ARG A 120 -31.51 13.92 -0.71
CA ARG A 120 -30.34 14.11 0.17
C ARG A 120 -30.67 13.53 1.55
N LYS A 121 -30.16 12.33 1.87
CA LYS A 121 -30.09 11.88 3.27
C LYS A 121 -29.11 12.80 4.02
N SER A 122 -29.62 13.59 4.95
CA SER A 122 -28.84 14.50 5.79
C SER A 122 -27.88 13.69 6.67
N LYS A 123 -26.57 13.80 6.44
CA LYS A 123 -25.58 13.36 7.42
C LYS A 123 -25.59 14.39 8.55
N GLN A 124 -26.07 14.00 9.73
CA GLN A 124 -25.98 14.82 10.93
C GLN A 124 -24.51 15.20 11.18
N SER A 125 -24.28 16.48 11.52
CA SER A 125 -22.95 16.99 11.77
C SER A 125 -22.38 16.38 13.06
N LEU A 126 -21.06 16.31 13.16
CA LEU A 126 -20.37 15.82 14.36
C LEU A 126 -20.78 16.62 15.62
N ILE A 127 -21.09 17.91 15.45
CA ILE A 127 -21.59 18.79 16.51
C ILE A 127 -22.96 18.33 17.01
N GLN A 128 -23.85 17.90 16.11
CA GLN A 128 -25.17 17.38 16.48
C GLN A 128 -25.06 16.08 17.28
N LYS A 129 -24.10 15.20 16.95
CA LYS A 129 -23.88 13.95 17.70
C LYS A 129 -23.33 14.17 19.10
N ILE A 130 -22.56 15.25 19.31
CA ILE A 130 -22.02 15.58 20.63
C ILE A 130 -23.11 16.16 21.53
N ALA A 131 -24.02 16.98 20.99
CA ALA A 131 -25.10 17.59 21.75
C ALA A 131 -26.18 16.60 22.23
N GLU A 132 -26.33 15.45 21.55
CA GLU A 132 -27.30 14.41 21.92
C GLU A 132 -26.77 13.43 22.99
N ALA A 133 -25.47 13.50 23.31
CA ALA A 133 -24.79 12.57 24.22
C ALA A 133 -24.44 13.18 25.59
N ILE A 134 -24.90 14.40 25.88
CA ILE A 134 -24.79 15.09 27.17
C ILE A 134 -26.21 15.28 27.72
#